data_AF-A0A051UI99-F1
#
_entry.id   AF-A0A051UI99-F1
#
_cell.length_a   1.000
_cell.length_b   1.000
_cell.length_c   1.000
_cell.angle_alpha   90.00
_cell.angle_beta   90.00
_cell.angle_gamma   90.00
#
_symmetry.space_group_name_H-M   'P 1'
#
loop_
_entity.id
_entity.type
_entity.pdbx_description
1 polymer ?
#
loop_
_entity_poly.entity_id
_entity_poly.type
_entity_poly.pdbx_seq_one_letter_code
_entity_poly.pdbx_strand_id
1 'polypeptide(L)' 'MLCLVARGASNREIAAALVISEKTARNHVERTYAKLGVSNRIGASMYAVQHGLVLTGTPDQ' A
#
# COMPACT_ATOMS: atom_id res chain seq x y z
N MET A 1 -2.32 -6.49 0.96
CA MET A 1 -2.26 -5.09 1.46
C MET A 1 -1.30 -4.22 0.67
N LEU A 2 -0.01 -4.58 0.51
CA LEU A 2 0.96 -3.78 -0.27
C LEU A 2 0.46 -3.45 -1.69
N CYS A 3 -0.20 -4.41 -2.36
CA CYS A 3 -0.81 -4.20 -3.67
C CYS A 3 -1.87 -3.07 -3.67
N LEU A 4 -2.68 -2.93 -2.61
CA LEU A 4 -3.66 -1.85 -2.47
C LEU A 4 -2.97 -0.50 -2.25
N VAL A 5 -1.94 -0.47 -1.40
CA VAL A 5 -1.11 0.74 -1.17
C VAL A 5 -0.44 1.20 -2.47
N ALA A 6 0.13 0.25 -3.21
CA ALA A 6 0.80 0.49 -4.49
C ALA A 6 -0.16 0.96 -5.59
N ARG A 7 -1.44 0.56 -5.53
CA ARG A 7 -2.53 1.04 -6.40
C ARG A 7 -3.12 2.40 -5.97
N GLY A 8 -2.60 3.02 -4.92
CA GLY A 8 -3.06 4.32 -4.43
C GLY A 8 -4.22 4.28 -3.43
N ALA A 9 -4.71 3.08 -3.07
CA ALA A 9 -5.86 2.95 -2.17
C ALA A 9 -5.60 3.60 -0.80
N SER A 10 -6.57 4.35 -0.30
CA SER A 10 -6.54 5.00 1.01
C SER A 10 -6.58 4.00 2.17
N ASN A 11 -6.12 4.41 3.36
CA ASN A 11 -6.16 3.54 4.55
C ASN A 11 -7.58 3.04 4.86
N ARG A 12 -8.60 3.86 4.55
CA ARG A 12 -10.02 3.51 4.64
C ARG A 12 -10.44 2.43 3.66
N GLU A 13 -10.00 2.52 2.41
CA GLU A 13 -10.29 1.50 1.38
C GLU A 13 -9.58 0.19 1.70
N ILE A 14 -8.34 0.27 2.19
CA ILE A 14 -7.59 -0.89 2.67
C ILE A 14 -8.29 -1.54 3.88
N ALA A 15 -8.77 -0.72 4.81
CA ALA A 15 -9.50 -1.18 5.99
C ALA A 15 -10.80 -1.90 5.60
N ALA A 16 -11.56 -1.34 4.65
CA ALA A 16 -12.77 -1.96 4.12
C ALA A 16 -12.46 -3.27 3.38
N ALA A 17 -11.44 -3.28 2.52
CA ALA A 17 -11.06 -4.47 1.74
C ALA A 17 -10.53 -5.63 2.62
N LEU A 18 -9.92 -5.32 3.75
CA LEU A 18 -9.37 -6.31 4.68
C LEU A 18 -10.28 -6.58 5.89
N VAL A 19 -11.43 -5.91 5.99
CA VAL A 19 -12.38 -6.01 7.10
C VAL A 19 -11.69 -5.75 8.46
N ILE A 20 -10.89 -4.69 8.53
CA ILE A 20 -10.17 -4.24 9.73
C ILE A 20 -10.44 -2.76 10.00
N SER A 21 -10.15 -2.28 11.20
CA SER A 21 -10.20 -0.84 11.51
C SER A 21 -9.13 -0.05 10.77
N GLU A 22 -9.42 1.21 10.43
CA GLU A 22 -8.47 2.13 9.78
C GLU A 22 -7.16 2.29 10.56
N LYS A 23 -7.24 2.28 11.90
CA LYS A 23 -6.05 2.29 12.77
C LYS A 23 -5.16 1.06 12.55
N THR A 24 -5.77 -0.12 12.42
CA THR A 24 -5.07 -1.38 12.15
C THR A 24 -4.49 -1.39 10.75
N ALA A 25 -5.23 -0.88 9.76
CA ALA A 25 -4.72 -0.69 8.41
C ALA A 25 -3.50 0.23 8.42
N ARG A 26 -3.55 1.41 9.06
CA ARG A 26 -2.39 2.31 9.17
C ARG A 26 -1.17 1.61 9.78
N ASN A 27 -1.36 0.89 10.88
CA ASN A 27 -0.26 0.20 11.54
C ASN A 27 0.34 -0.91 10.66
N HIS A 28 -0.49 -1.62 9.89
CA HIS A 28 0.02 -2.58 8.89
C HIS A 28 0.76 -1.89 7.73
N VAL A 29 0.34 -0.69 7.30
CA VAL A 29 1.02 0.09 6.26
C VAL A 29 2.41 0.46 6.76
N GLU A 30 2.52 1.01 7.97
CA GLU A 30 3.79 1.41 8.58
C GLU A 30 4.74 0.23 8.77
N ARG A 31 4.23 -0.91 9.24
CA ARG A 31 5.03 -2.14 9.35
C ARG A 31 5.45 -2.68 7.98
N THR A 32 4.64 -2.48 6.95
CA THR A 32 5.00 -2.84 5.58
C THR A 32 6.14 -1.94 5.10
N TYR A 33 6.05 -0.63 5.31
CA TYR A 33 7.11 0.32 4.98
C TYR A 33 8.45 -0.04 5.64
N ALA A 34 8.42 -0.31 6.94
CA ALA A 34 9.60 -0.75 7.68
C ALA A 34 10.23 -2.04 7.11
N LYS A 35 9.40 -3.03 6.73
CA LYS A 35 9.88 -4.27 6.10
C LYS A 35 10.47 -4.08 4.72
N LEU A 36 10.00 -3.08 3.98
CA LEU A 36 10.47 -2.74 2.64
C LEU A 36 11.67 -1.78 2.64
N GLY A 37 12.04 -1.24 3.80
CA GLY A 37 13.09 -0.22 3.90
C GLY A 37 12.69 1.13 3.29
N VAL A 38 11.38 1.40 3.17
CA VAL A 38 10.85 2.64 2.61
C VAL A 38 10.16 3.43 3.71
N SER A 39 10.12 4.76 3.59
CA SER A 39 9.54 5.62 4.64
C SER A 39 8.14 6.11 4.31
N ASN A 40 7.65 5.92 3.08
CA ASN A 40 6.40 6.52 2.64
C ASN A 40 5.70 5.71 1.54
N ARG A 41 4.42 6.06 1.31
CA ARG A 41 3.57 5.42 0.29
C ARG A 41 4.21 5.39 -1.09
N ILE A 42 4.81 6.51 -1.52
CA ILE A 42 5.49 6.59 -2.81
C ILE A 42 6.63 5.57 -2.89
N GLY A 43 7.45 5.46 -1.84
CA GLY A 43 8.52 4.45 -1.79
C GLY A 43 7.99 3.02 -1.87
N ALA A 44 6.89 2.73 -1.17
CA ALA A 44 6.24 1.42 -1.25
C ALA A 44 5.64 1.11 -2.63
N SER A 45 5.07 2.11 -3.30
CA SER A 45 4.58 1.99 -4.68
C SER A 45 5.74 1.73 -5.65
N MET A 46 6.84 2.48 -5.54
CA MET A 46 8.03 2.29 -6.38
C MET A 46 8.68 0.92 -6.13
N TYR A 47 8.72 0.46 -4.88
CA TYR A 47 9.17 -0.88 -4.53
C TYR A 47 8.31 -1.94 -5.23
N ALA A 48 6.98 -1.81 -5.14
CA ALA A 48 6.07 -2.76 -5.77
C ALA A 48 6.21 -2.79 -7.31
N VAL A 49 6.47 -1.64 -7.94
CA VAL A 49 6.74 -1.56 -9.40
C VAL A 49 8.07 -2.22 -9.75
N GLN A 50 9.16 -1.88 -9.04
CA GLN A 50 10.49 -2.45 -9.29
C GLN A 50 10.51 -3.98 -9.13
N HIS A 51 9.74 -4.51 -8.19
CA HIS A 51 9.65 -5.94 -7.93
C HIS A 51 8.55 -6.65 -8.74
N GLY A 52 7.86 -5.97 -9.66
CA GLY A 52 6.79 -6.55 -10.48
C GLY A 52 5.55 -7.00 -9.68
N LEU A 53 5.38 -6.50 -8.46
CA LEU A 53 4.26 -6.82 -7.56
C LEU A 53 2.98 -6.05 -7.90
N VAL A 54 3.11 -4.99 -8.70
CA VAL A 54 2.00 -4.24 -9.29
C VAL A 54 2.35 -3.89 -10.73
N LEU A 55 1.46 -4.25 -11.65
CA LEU A 55 1.38 -3.65 -12.98
C LEU A 55 0.68 -2.30 -12.80
N THR A 56 1.41 -1.19 -12.93
CA THR A 56 0.81 0.15 -13.02
C THR A 56 0.10 0.29 -14.36
N GLY A 57 -1.05 -0.38 -14.51
CA GLY A 57 -1.99 -0.20 -15.60
C GLY A 57 -3.28 0.38 -15.03
N THR A 58 -3.27 1.69 -14.78
CA THR A 58 -4.37 2.67 -14.79
C THR A 58 -4.00 3.83 -13.85
N PRO A 59 -3.48 4.95 -14.37
CA PRO A 59 -3.60 6.24 -13.70
C PRO A 59 -5.05 6.71 -13.86
N ASP A 60 -5.92 6.37 -12.91
CA ASP A 60 -7.26 6.98 -12.81
C ASP A 60 -7.73 7.01 -11.35
N GLN A 61 -7.20 7.97 -10.60
CA GLN A 61 -7.81 8.65 -9.44
C GLN A 61 -7.08 9.99 -9.25
#